data_AF-A0A0C3AJK6-F1
#
_entry.id   AF-A0A0C3AJK6-F1
#
_cell.length_a   1.000
_cell.length_b   1.000
_cell.length_c   1.000
_cell.angle_alpha   90.00
_cell.angle_beta   90.00
_cell.angle_gamma   90.00
#
_symmetry.space_group_name_H-M   'P 1'
#
loop_
_entity.id
_entity.type
_entity.pdbx_description
1 polymer ?
#
loop_
_entity_poly.entity_id
_entity_poly.type
_entity_poly.pdbx_seq_one_letter_code
_entity_poly.pdbx_strand_id
1 'polypeptide(L)'
;MSVQDFACNNRVRWKKLTYGRGAFLENLSKCASCKRGRGHACVFLGCRVIDEQTQQISFRVKPDPQSPEYPQVFNRPITSTDIELKARACAKVLLPVLQKERDHCRQPNLIRRPREVSTRAICDTCQAGLFALSWFCPTCGQDFCTDCVEDMCSHSNMENAKCISKSDLSHNRLSLWPVTRFQQDELHELIERMTLDAQREELPRNIVKRTLPRKSPGTVVKT
;
A
#
# COMPACT_ATOMS: atom_id res chain seq x y z
N MET A 1 -29.19 -9.60 -3.58
CA MET A 1 -28.11 -9.21 -4.52
C MET A 1 -27.10 -10.35 -4.56
N SER A 2 -26.90 -11.03 -5.70
CA SER A 2 -25.89 -12.09 -5.83
C SER A 2 -24.53 -11.48 -6.14
N VAL A 3 -23.67 -11.41 -5.13
CA VAL A 3 -22.38 -10.74 -5.18
C VAL A 3 -21.30 -11.79 -4.96
N GLN A 4 -20.49 -12.07 -5.98
CA GLN A 4 -19.54 -13.17 -5.91
C GLN A 4 -18.07 -12.77 -6.15
N ASP A 5 -17.14 -13.49 -5.50
CA ASP A 5 -15.70 -13.24 -5.54
C ASP A 5 -15.07 -13.75 -6.85
N PHE A 6 -14.42 -12.88 -7.62
CA PHE A 6 -13.87 -13.21 -8.93
C PHE A 6 -12.35 -13.14 -9.00
N ALA A 7 -11.73 -14.31 -9.17
CA ALA A 7 -10.31 -14.48 -9.48
C ALA A 7 -10.09 -14.85 -10.95
N CYS A 8 -8.96 -14.44 -11.54
CA CYS A 8 -8.67 -14.71 -12.95
C CYS A 8 -8.57 -16.20 -13.30
N ASN A 9 -8.08 -17.03 -12.37
CA ASN A 9 -7.94 -18.48 -12.52
C ASN A 9 -9.29 -19.22 -12.42
N ASN A 10 -10.29 -18.64 -11.77
CA ASN A 10 -11.60 -19.26 -11.59
C ASN A 10 -12.57 -19.09 -12.78
N ARG A 11 -12.16 -18.44 -13.88
CA ARG A 11 -13.03 -18.13 -15.04
C ARG A 11 -13.87 -19.31 -15.55
N VAL A 12 -13.30 -20.50 -15.60
CA VAL A 12 -13.98 -21.71 -16.11
C VAL A 12 -15.17 -22.09 -15.22
N ARG A 13 -15.05 -21.93 -13.90
CA ARG A 13 -16.14 -22.16 -12.94
C ARG A 13 -17.31 -21.20 -13.19
N TRP A 14 -16.99 -19.94 -13.49
CA TRP A 14 -18.00 -18.91 -13.78
C TRP A 14 -18.75 -19.15 -15.07
N LYS A 15 -18.08 -19.61 -16.14
CA LYS A 15 -18.72 -19.94 -17.42
C LYS A 15 -19.84 -20.98 -17.27
N LYS A 16 -19.68 -21.94 -16.35
CA LYS A 16 -20.70 -22.97 -16.10
C LYS A 16 -21.88 -22.46 -15.29
N LEU A 17 -21.67 -21.49 -14.40
CA LEU A 17 -22.70 -20.94 -13.51
C LEU A 17 -23.63 -19.93 -14.19
N THR A 18 -23.16 -19.26 -15.25
CA THR A 18 -23.85 -18.09 -15.81
C THR A 18 -24.55 -18.33 -17.15
N TYR A 19 -25.01 -19.56 -17.48
CA TYR A 19 -25.76 -19.93 -18.70
C TYR A 19 -26.45 -18.72 -19.39
N GLY A 20 -25.80 -18.12 -20.40
CA GLY A 20 -26.28 -16.94 -21.16
C GLY A 20 -25.74 -15.54 -20.77
N ARG A 21 -25.19 -15.32 -19.57
CA ARG A 21 -24.51 -14.09 -19.11
C ARG A 21 -22.98 -14.11 -19.29
N GLY A 22 -22.46 -15.09 -20.03
CA GLY A 22 -21.02 -15.39 -20.16
C GLY A 22 -20.15 -14.33 -20.86
N ALA A 23 -20.73 -13.51 -21.76
CA ALA A 23 -19.95 -12.58 -22.59
C ALA A 23 -19.22 -11.49 -21.79
N PHE A 24 -19.83 -10.93 -20.75
CA PHE A 24 -19.19 -9.92 -19.90
C PHE A 24 -17.94 -10.46 -19.19
N LEU A 25 -18.04 -11.67 -18.62
CA LEU A 25 -16.96 -12.32 -17.89
C LEU A 25 -15.81 -12.78 -18.80
N GLU A 26 -16.12 -13.09 -20.06
CA GLU A 26 -15.14 -13.38 -21.10
C GLU A 26 -14.30 -12.16 -21.45
N ASN A 27 -14.95 -10.98 -21.51
CA ASN A 27 -14.33 -9.70 -21.83
C ASN A 27 -13.54 -9.06 -20.69
N LEU A 28 -13.66 -9.59 -19.46
CA LEU A 28 -12.79 -9.15 -18.39
C LEU A 28 -11.33 -9.42 -18.77
N SER A 29 -10.44 -8.56 -18.31
CA SER A 29 -9.00 -8.73 -18.48
C SER A 29 -8.42 -9.62 -17.38
N LYS A 30 -7.38 -10.41 -17.72
CA LYS A 30 -6.58 -11.13 -16.71
C LYS A 30 -5.69 -10.11 -15.99
N CYS A 31 -5.41 -10.26 -14.70
CA CYS A 31 -4.43 -9.40 -14.03
C CYS A 31 -3.01 -9.62 -14.56
N ALA A 32 -2.10 -8.71 -14.22
CA ALA A 32 -0.69 -8.74 -14.57
C ALA A 32 -0.02 -10.08 -14.20
N SER A 33 -0.22 -10.58 -12.97
CA SER A 33 0.33 -11.88 -12.55
C SER A 33 -0.21 -13.04 -13.39
N CYS A 34 -1.52 -13.08 -13.65
CA CYS A 34 -2.14 -14.14 -14.43
C CYS A 34 -1.81 -14.06 -15.93
N LYS A 35 -1.58 -12.86 -16.47
CA LYS A 35 -1.04 -12.67 -17.84
C LYS A 35 0.37 -13.25 -17.96
N ARG A 36 1.18 -13.16 -16.90
CA ARG A 36 2.53 -13.75 -16.81
C ARG A 36 2.54 -15.22 -16.36
N GLY A 37 1.40 -15.91 -16.38
CA GLY A 37 1.30 -17.33 -15.97
C GLY A 37 1.35 -17.60 -14.47
N ARG A 38 1.45 -16.57 -13.61
CA ARG A 38 1.50 -16.70 -12.14
C ARG A 38 0.10 -16.66 -11.54
N GLY A 39 -0.69 -17.70 -11.80
CA GLY A 39 -2.08 -17.81 -11.35
C GLY A 39 -2.27 -17.85 -9.82
N HIS A 40 -1.31 -18.41 -9.09
CA HIS A 40 -1.32 -18.46 -7.62
C HIS A 40 -1.18 -17.06 -6.99
N ALA A 41 -0.53 -16.12 -7.69
CA ALA A 41 -0.35 -14.73 -7.25
C ALA A 41 -1.40 -13.80 -7.87
N CYS A 42 -2.63 -14.27 -8.06
CA CYS A 42 -3.69 -13.47 -8.64
C CYS A 42 -4.10 -12.34 -7.69
N VAL A 43 -3.75 -11.11 -8.02
CA VAL A 43 -4.08 -9.88 -7.24
C VAL A 43 -5.57 -9.62 -7.07
N PHE A 44 -6.43 -10.29 -7.85
CA PHE A 44 -7.89 -10.18 -7.74
C PHE A 44 -8.51 -11.27 -6.86
N LEU A 45 -7.73 -12.27 -6.47
CA LEU A 45 -8.21 -13.38 -5.65
C LEU A 45 -8.70 -12.86 -4.31
N GLY A 46 -10.00 -13.05 -4.05
CA GLY A 46 -10.62 -12.68 -2.78
C GLY A 46 -10.82 -11.19 -2.56
N CYS A 47 -10.57 -10.32 -3.54
CA CYS A 47 -10.83 -8.89 -3.40
C CYS A 47 -11.74 -8.34 -4.50
N ARG A 48 -11.62 -8.80 -5.76
CA ARG A 48 -12.49 -8.31 -6.84
C ARG A 48 -13.83 -9.01 -6.81
N VAL A 49 -14.88 -8.23 -6.95
CA VAL A 49 -16.27 -8.64 -6.83
C VAL A 49 -17.03 -8.16 -8.04
N ILE A 50 -17.97 -8.97 -8.50
CA ILE A 50 -18.83 -8.63 -9.64
C ILE A 50 -20.28 -8.73 -9.19
N ASP A 51 -21.03 -7.65 -9.42
CA ASP A 51 -22.48 -7.67 -9.32
C ASP A 51 -23.06 -8.30 -10.60
N GLU A 52 -23.78 -9.41 -10.46
CA GLU A 52 -24.32 -10.17 -11.59
C GLU A 52 -25.51 -9.51 -12.30
N GLN A 53 -26.17 -8.56 -11.64
CA GLN A 53 -27.33 -7.84 -12.20
C GLN A 53 -26.85 -6.62 -12.96
N THR A 54 -25.94 -5.84 -12.36
CA THR A 54 -25.45 -4.59 -12.95
C THR A 54 -24.18 -4.75 -13.78
N GLN A 55 -23.54 -5.92 -13.72
CA GLN A 55 -22.21 -6.17 -14.30
C GLN A 55 -21.14 -5.19 -13.80
N GLN A 56 -21.36 -4.57 -12.63
CA GLN A 56 -20.40 -3.64 -12.04
C GLN A 56 -19.31 -4.40 -11.29
N ILE A 57 -18.08 -3.89 -11.42
CA ILE A 57 -16.92 -4.37 -10.67
C ILE A 57 -16.78 -3.53 -9.41
N SER A 58 -16.62 -4.18 -8.28
CA SER A 58 -16.26 -3.56 -7.01
C SER A 58 -15.13 -4.33 -6.34
N PHE A 59 -14.58 -3.80 -5.25
CA PHE A 59 -13.54 -4.46 -4.47
C PHE A 59 -13.97 -4.56 -3.01
N ARG A 60 -14.00 -5.80 -2.49
CA ARG A 60 -14.21 -6.06 -1.07
C ARG A 60 -12.89 -6.09 -0.34
N VAL A 61 -12.88 -5.43 0.81
CA VAL A 61 -11.84 -5.57 1.82
C VAL A 61 -12.07 -6.90 2.52
N LYS A 62 -11.08 -7.79 2.49
CA LYS A 62 -11.04 -8.87 3.49
C LYS A 62 -10.28 -8.33 4.70
N PRO A 63 -10.77 -8.53 5.93
CA PRO A 63 -9.95 -8.31 7.10
C PRO A 63 -8.68 -9.16 6.94
N ASP A 64 -7.51 -8.56 7.05
CA ASP A 64 -6.30 -9.35 7.25
C ASP A 64 -6.28 -9.76 8.71
N PRO A 65 -6.32 -11.07 9.01
CA PRO A 65 -6.30 -11.53 10.40
C PRO A 65 -4.95 -11.28 11.09
N GLN A 66 -3.89 -10.98 10.34
CA GLN A 66 -2.56 -10.88 10.92
C GLN A 66 -2.27 -9.47 11.44
N SER A 67 -2.30 -9.33 12.76
CA SER A 67 -1.71 -8.15 13.42
C SER A 67 -0.18 -8.25 13.36
N PRO A 68 0.53 -7.14 13.12
CA PRO A 68 1.98 -7.13 13.17
C PRO A 68 2.49 -7.50 14.57
N GLU A 69 3.45 -8.42 14.64
CA GLU A 69 4.18 -8.73 15.87
C GLU A 69 5.31 -7.70 16.05
N TYR A 70 5.26 -6.97 17.15
CA TYR A 70 6.29 -5.97 17.48
C TYR A 70 7.35 -6.57 18.40
N PRO A 71 8.64 -6.26 18.18
CA PRO A 71 9.70 -6.72 19.05
C PRO A 71 9.50 -6.18 20.48
N GLN A 72 9.55 -7.08 21.46
CA GLN A 72 9.44 -6.73 22.89
C GLN A 72 10.81 -6.56 23.56
N VAL A 73 11.88 -7.01 22.89
CA VAL A 73 13.25 -6.94 23.38
C VAL A 73 14.05 -6.01 22.48
N PHE A 74 14.68 -5.00 23.09
CA PHE A 74 15.55 -4.05 22.41
C PHE A 74 16.97 -4.14 22.99
N ASN A 75 17.97 -3.78 22.18
CA ASN A 75 19.39 -3.79 22.59
C ASN A 75 19.71 -2.85 23.78
N ARG A 76 18.78 -1.95 24.13
CA ARG A 76 18.81 -1.14 25.35
C ARG A 76 17.36 -0.83 25.78
N PRO A 77 17.11 -0.56 27.08
CA PRO A 77 15.82 -0.04 27.53
C PRO A 77 15.43 1.23 26.77
N ILE A 78 14.18 1.30 26.34
CA ILE A 78 13.61 2.50 25.71
C ILE A 78 13.10 3.42 26.83
N THR A 79 13.55 4.68 26.84
CA THR A 79 13.10 5.67 27.83
C THR A 79 11.90 6.46 27.32
N SER A 80 11.16 7.13 28.22
CA SER A 80 10.10 8.06 27.83
C SER A 80 10.62 9.15 26.88
N THR A 81 11.81 9.70 27.17
CA THR A 81 12.49 10.67 26.29
C THR A 81 12.77 10.10 24.89
N ASP A 82 13.21 8.84 24.78
CA ASP A 82 13.42 8.21 23.47
C ASP A 82 12.12 8.10 22.67
N ILE A 83 11.02 7.75 23.35
CA ILE A 83 9.69 7.63 22.73
C ILE A 83 9.24 9.01 22.22
N GLU A 84 9.33 10.05 23.04
CA GLU A 84 8.92 11.41 22.68
C GLU A 84 9.74 11.97 21.51
N LEU A 85 11.07 11.81 21.55
CA LEU A 85 11.95 12.27 20.47
C LEU A 85 11.62 11.57 19.15
N LYS A 86 11.40 10.26 19.17
CA LYS A 86 11.04 9.48 17.98
C LYS A 86 9.66 9.85 17.47
N ALA A 87 8.65 9.91 18.35
CA ALA A 87 7.28 10.26 17.98
C ALA A 87 7.22 11.62 17.29
N ARG A 88 7.88 12.64 17.87
CA ARG A 88 7.98 13.97 17.26
C ARG A 88 8.72 13.96 15.93
N ALA A 89 9.85 13.27 15.83
CA ALA A 89 10.60 13.18 14.58
C ALA A 89 9.77 12.51 13.47
N CYS A 90 9.05 11.44 13.79
CA CYS A 90 8.12 10.78 12.88
C CYS A 90 6.96 11.71 12.50
N ALA A 91 6.36 12.40 13.46
CA ALA A 91 5.24 13.31 13.22
C ALA A 91 5.60 14.42 12.23
N LYS A 92 6.78 15.04 12.36
CA LYS A 92 7.25 16.09 11.44
C LYS A 92 7.30 15.65 9.97
N VAL A 93 7.59 14.36 9.72
CA VAL A 93 7.71 13.81 8.36
C VAL A 93 6.40 13.22 7.87
N LEU A 94 5.70 12.47 8.72
CA LEU A 94 4.55 11.66 8.33
C LEU A 94 3.22 12.43 8.39
N LEU A 95 3.08 13.43 9.26
CA LEU A 95 1.82 14.18 9.41
C LEU A 95 1.34 14.80 8.09
N PRO A 96 2.19 15.48 7.28
CA PRO A 96 1.74 16.00 5.98
C PRO A 96 1.29 14.89 5.02
N VAL A 97 1.92 13.71 5.07
CA VAL A 97 1.55 12.55 4.24
C VAL A 97 0.18 12.01 4.66
N LEU A 98 -0.06 11.86 5.96
CA LEU A 98 -1.34 11.36 6.49
C LEU A 98 -2.49 12.34 6.23
N GLN A 99 -2.23 13.65 6.28
CA GLN A 99 -3.23 14.66 5.93
C GLN A 99 -3.63 14.55 4.45
N LYS A 100 -2.65 14.37 3.54
CA LYS A 100 -2.92 14.08 2.13
C LYS A 100 -3.67 12.76 1.96
N GLU A 101 -3.34 11.73 2.75
CA GLU A 101 -4.01 10.42 2.73
C GLU A 101 -5.49 10.53 3.10
N ARG A 102 -5.82 11.39 4.08
CA ARG A 102 -7.22 11.67 4.44
C ARG A 102 -8.00 12.22 3.25
N ASP A 103 -7.40 13.14 2.48
CA ASP A 103 -8.04 13.70 1.29
C ASP A 103 -8.09 12.67 0.14
N HIS A 104 -7.07 11.82 0.02
CA HIS A 104 -7.07 10.67 -0.90
C HIS A 104 -8.22 9.70 -0.61
N CYS A 105 -8.53 9.45 0.66
CA CYS A 105 -9.66 8.61 1.09
C CYS A 105 -11.05 9.19 0.74
N ARG A 106 -11.15 10.46 0.35
CA ARG A 106 -12.43 11.07 -0.07
C ARG A 106 -12.74 10.88 -1.55
N GLN A 107 -11.79 10.33 -2.30
CA GLN A 107 -11.96 10.12 -3.74
C GLN A 107 -12.94 8.97 -4.05
N PRO A 108 -13.66 9.03 -5.17
CA PRO A 108 -14.59 7.97 -5.57
C PRO A 108 -13.85 6.66 -5.83
N ASN A 109 -14.57 5.55 -5.67
CA ASN A 109 -14.05 4.18 -5.90
C ASN A 109 -12.84 3.81 -5.03
N LEU A 110 -12.70 4.41 -3.84
CA LEU A 110 -11.68 4.05 -2.86
C LEU A 110 -11.70 2.55 -2.57
N ILE A 111 -10.55 1.92 -2.75
CA ILE A 111 -10.30 0.55 -2.33
C ILE A 111 -9.57 0.61 -0.98
N ARG A 112 -10.16 0.02 0.05
CA ARG A 112 -9.45 -0.24 1.30
C ARG A 112 -8.78 -1.62 1.21
N ARG A 113 -7.49 -1.69 1.51
CA ARG A 113 -6.76 -2.95 1.65
C ARG A 113 -6.19 -3.06 3.06
N PRO A 114 -6.07 -4.26 3.62
CA PRO A 114 -5.28 -4.43 4.82
C PRO A 114 -3.79 -4.15 4.55
N ARG A 115 -3.05 -3.82 5.61
CA ARG A 115 -1.58 -3.72 5.53
C ARG A 115 -0.99 -5.11 5.42
N GLU A 116 -0.14 -5.30 4.43
CA GLU A 116 0.56 -6.56 4.27
C GLU A 116 1.71 -6.68 5.30
N VAL A 117 1.57 -7.57 6.30
CA VAL A 117 2.57 -7.73 7.39
C VAL A 117 3.80 -8.52 6.94
N SER A 118 3.61 -9.55 6.11
CA SER A 118 4.68 -10.45 5.68
C SER A 118 5.40 -9.98 4.42
N THR A 119 4.71 -9.27 3.52
CA THR A 119 5.25 -8.82 2.24
C THR A 119 4.92 -7.36 2.00
N ARG A 120 5.92 -6.51 1.80
CA ARG A 120 5.67 -5.09 1.49
C ARG A 120 5.00 -4.93 0.12
N ALA A 121 3.90 -4.18 0.05
CA ALA A 121 3.37 -3.71 -1.23
C ALA A 121 4.33 -2.72 -1.90
N ILE A 122 4.51 -2.85 -3.21
CA ILE A 122 5.45 -2.05 -4.00
C ILE A 122 4.77 -1.49 -5.25
N CYS A 123 5.25 -0.34 -5.72
CA CYS A 123 4.86 0.26 -6.99
C CYS A 123 5.37 -0.61 -8.15
N ASP A 124 4.50 -1.01 -9.07
CA ASP A 124 4.88 -1.80 -10.25
C ASP A 124 5.78 -1.03 -11.23
N THR A 125 5.89 0.30 -11.10
CA THR A 125 6.76 1.15 -11.94
C THR A 125 8.13 1.36 -11.30
N CYS A 126 8.20 2.00 -10.13
CA CYS A 126 9.47 2.40 -9.51
C CYS A 126 9.94 1.45 -8.38
N GLN A 127 9.17 0.40 -8.08
CA GLN A 127 9.44 -0.56 -7.00
C GLN A 127 9.50 0.05 -5.58
N ALA A 128 9.11 1.32 -5.41
CA ALA A 128 9.02 1.96 -4.11
C ALA A 128 7.95 1.30 -3.24
N GLY A 129 8.19 1.24 -1.92
CA GLY A 129 7.23 0.73 -0.96
C GLY A 129 5.97 1.60 -0.87
N LEU A 130 4.79 0.98 -0.97
CA LEU A 130 3.51 1.66 -0.91
C LEU A 130 3.03 1.76 0.55
N PHE A 131 3.20 2.95 1.13
CA PHE A 131 2.76 3.24 2.49
C PHE A 131 1.41 3.98 2.52
N ALA A 132 1.27 5.04 1.73
CA ALA A 132 0.09 5.89 1.60
C ALA A 132 -0.03 6.38 0.15
N LEU A 133 -1.17 6.98 -0.21
CA LEU A 133 -1.41 7.65 -1.49
C LEU A 133 -1.14 6.72 -2.67
N SER A 134 -1.65 5.49 -2.61
CA SER A 134 -1.42 4.48 -3.64
C SER A 134 -2.61 4.36 -4.58
N TRP A 135 -2.34 3.87 -5.78
CA TRP A 135 -3.32 3.76 -6.84
C TRP A 135 -3.31 2.36 -7.43
N PHE A 136 -4.47 1.89 -7.88
CA PHE A 136 -4.62 0.53 -8.38
C PHE A 136 -5.39 0.51 -9.68
N CYS A 137 -4.90 -0.24 -10.66
CA CYS A 137 -5.64 -0.44 -11.89
C CYS A 137 -6.69 -1.55 -11.71
N PRO A 138 -8.01 -1.28 -11.78
CA PRO A 138 -9.03 -2.31 -11.66
C PRO A 138 -9.02 -3.34 -12.81
N THR A 139 -8.32 -3.03 -13.90
CA THR A 139 -8.22 -3.84 -15.12
C THR A 139 -7.06 -4.85 -15.06
N CYS A 140 -5.82 -4.38 -14.83
CA CYS A 140 -4.64 -5.25 -14.77
C CYS A 140 -4.21 -5.59 -13.34
N GLY A 141 -4.69 -4.87 -12.35
CA GLY A 141 -4.32 -5.04 -10.96
C GLY A 141 -2.88 -4.68 -10.62
N GLN A 142 -2.29 -3.74 -11.36
CA GLN A 142 -1.03 -3.11 -10.98
C GLN A 142 -1.26 -2.03 -9.91
N ASP A 143 -0.31 -1.90 -9.01
CA ASP A 143 -0.27 -0.92 -7.94
C ASP A 143 0.78 0.17 -8.25
N PHE A 144 0.45 1.44 -8.00
CA PHE A 144 1.28 2.60 -8.33
C PHE A 144 1.39 3.56 -7.14
N CYS A 145 2.54 4.21 -6.97
CA CYS A 145 2.68 5.35 -6.06
C CYS A 145 2.14 6.63 -6.73
N THR A 146 1.84 7.65 -5.92
CA THR A 146 1.35 8.95 -6.44
C THR A 146 2.35 9.60 -7.40
N ASP A 147 3.65 9.60 -7.08
CA ASP A 147 4.67 10.21 -7.95
C ASP A 147 4.64 9.60 -9.37
N CYS A 148 4.58 8.27 -9.48
CA CYS A 148 4.45 7.62 -10.78
C CYS A 148 3.13 7.95 -11.49
N VAL A 149 2.02 8.14 -10.77
CA VAL A 149 0.75 8.55 -11.39
C VAL A 149 0.81 9.99 -11.91
N GLU A 150 1.47 10.89 -11.17
CA GLU A 150 1.67 12.28 -11.57
C GLU A 150 2.61 12.37 -12.80
N ASP A 151 3.68 11.59 -12.81
CA ASP A 151 4.59 11.47 -13.96
C ASP A 151 3.86 10.96 -15.21
N MET A 152 3.00 9.94 -15.07
CA MET A 152 2.18 9.41 -16.17
C MET A 152 1.22 10.45 -16.76
N CYS A 153 0.74 11.39 -15.95
CA CYS A 153 -0.13 12.47 -16.42
C CYS A 153 0.67 13.58 -17.10
N SER A 154 1.93 13.76 -16.73
CA SER A 154 2.81 14.83 -17.21
C SER A 154 3.61 14.43 -18.45
N HIS A 155 3.86 13.13 -18.64
CA HIS A 155 4.67 12.59 -19.73
C HIS A 155 3.90 11.53 -20.53
N SER A 156 3.60 11.83 -21.80
CA SER A 156 2.78 10.99 -22.68
C SER A 156 3.41 9.65 -23.10
N ASN A 157 4.71 9.45 -22.89
CA ASN A 157 5.48 8.33 -23.44
C ASN A 157 6.16 7.43 -22.39
N MET A 158 5.59 7.30 -21.19
CA MET A 158 6.11 6.33 -20.22
C MET A 158 5.66 4.90 -20.59
N GLU A 159 6.57 4.05 -21.07
CA GLU A 159 6.25 2.63 -21.38
C GLU A 159 5.65 1.88 -20.18
N ASN A 160 6.11 2.22 -18.97
CA ASN A 160 5.62 1.65 -17.71
C ASN A 160 4.20 2.11 -17.33
N ALA A 161 3.64 3.08 -18.06
CA ALA A 161 2.26 3.52 -17.89
C ALA A 161 1.27 2.60 -18.63
N LYS A 162 1.70 1.64 -19.46
CA LYS A 162 0.75 0.83 -20.23
C LYS A 162 0.07 -0.24 -19.39
N CYS A 163 -1.23 -0.43 -19.61
CA CYS A 163 -1.97 -1.52 -19.02
C CYS A 163 -1.57 -2.85 -19.69
N ILE A 164 -0.85 -3.70 -18.96
CA ILE A 164 -0.45 -5.04 -19.47
C ILE A 164 -1.65 -5.91 -19.91
N SER A 165 -2.85 -5.58 -19.43
CA SER A 165 -4.04 -6.37 -19.68
C SER A 165 -4.94 -5.81 -20.80
N LYS A 166 -4.70 -4.57 -21.21
CA LYS A 166 -5.31 -3.87 -22.34
C LYS A 166 -4.25 -2.96 -22.96
N SER A 167 -3.53 -3.44 -23.98
CA SER A 167 -2.39 -2.76 -24.60
C SER A 167 -2.68 -1.34 -25.06
N ASP A 168 -3.92 -1.09 -25.47
CA ASP A 168 -4.37 0.19 -26.03
C ASP A 168 -4.72 1.21 -24.93
N LEU A 169 -4.69 0.78 -23.66
CA LEU A 169 -4.98 1.62 -22.51
C LEU A 169 -3.69 2.01 -21.80
N SER A 170 -3.37 3.30 -21.82
CA SER A 170 -2.39 3.89 -20.90
C SER A 170 -3.06 4.22 -19.57
N HIS A 171 -2.42 3.83 -18.48
CA HIS A 171 -2.76 4.26 -17.13
C HIS A 171 -2.60 5.77 -17.03
N ASN A 172 -3.58 6.37 -16.39
CA ASN A 172 -3.59 7.77 -15.98
C ASN A 172 -4.46 7.85 -14.72
N ARG A 173 -4.48 9.03 -14.09
CA ARG A 173 -5.23 9.22 -12.86
C ARG A 173 -6.72 8.87 -12.95
N LEU A 174 -7.35 9.01 -14.14
CA LEU A 174 -8.77 8.70 -14.34
C LEU A 174 -9.04 7.20 -14.51
N SER A 175 -8.05 6.42 -14.97
CA SER A 175 -8.19 4.97 -15.15
C SER A 175 -7.74 4.14 -13.95
N LEU A 176 -7.22 4.79 -12.91
CA LEU A 176 -6.78 4.18 -11.66
C LEU A 176 -7.74 4.50 -10.51
N TRP A 177 -7.85 3.57 -9.57
CA TRP A 177 -8.67 3.73 -8.37
C TRP A 177 -7.77 4.01 -7.15
N PRO A 178 -8.17 4.93 -6.26
CA PRO A 178 -7.40 5.25 -5.07
C PRO A 178 -7.39 4.05 -4.11
N VAL A 179 -6.26 3.82 -3.44
CA VAL A 179 -6.08 2.74 -2.48
C VAL A 179 -5.50 3.26 -1.18
N THR A 180 -6.21 2.95 -0.10
CA THR A 180 -5.71 3.18 1.26
C THR A 180 -5.47 1.86 1.99
N ARG A 181 -4.43 1.85 2.81
CA ARG A 181 -4.11 0.77 3.75
C ARG A 181 -4.41 1.14 5.20
N PHE A 182 -5.02 2.28 5.43
CA PHE A 182 -5.44 2.73 6.74
C PHE A 182 -6.90 2.38 6.97
N GLN A 183 -7.21 1.94 8.19
CA GLN A 183 -8.59 1.93 8.64
C GLN A 183 -9.06 3.37 8.87
N GLN A 184 -10.37 3.60 8.74
CA GLN A 184 -10.91 4.95 8.77
C GLN A 184 -10.63 5.66 10.09
N ASP A 185 -10.91 5.00 11.21
CA ASP A 185 -10.71 5.57 12.54
C ASP A 185 -9.22 5.69 12.86
N GLU A 186 -8.43 4.69 12.45
CA GLU A 186 -6.98 4.67 12.64
C GLU A 186 -6.29 5.88 12.00
N LEU A 187 -6.67 6.25 10.76
CA LEU A 187 -6.06 7.40 10.08
C LEU A 187 -6.35 8.70 10.84
N HIS A 188 -7.58 8.84 11.35
CA HIS A 188 -7.99 10.02 12.08
C HIS A 188 -7.22 10.15 13.40
N GLU A 189 -7.21 9.09 14.21
CA GLU A 189 -6.47 9.03 15.49
C GLU A 189 -4.97 9.27 15.29
N LEU A 190 -4.37 8.73 14.21
CA LEU A 190 -2.97 8.94 13.88
C LEU A 190 -2.66 10.42 13.57
N ILE A 191 -3.53 11.08 12.80
CA ILE A 191 -3.37 12.50 12.48
C ILE A 191 -3.47 13.34 13.74
N GLU A 192 -4.45 13.09 14.61
CA GLU A 192 -4.62 13.82 15.87
C GLU A 192 -3.40 13.67 16.77
N ARG A 193 -2.96 12.43 17.01
CA ARG A 193 -1.78 12.13 17.82
C ARG A 193 -0.51 12.79 17.26
N MET A 194 -0.26 12.65 15.96
CA MET A 194 0.92 13.27 15.33
C MET A 194 0.86 14.80 15.33
N THR A 195 -0.34 15.40 15.28
CA THR A 195 -0.51 16.85 15.42
C THR A 195 -0.04 17.30 16.80
N LEU A 196 -0.45 16.59 17.87
CA LEU A 196 0.02 16.86 19.23
C LEU A 196 1.53 16.69 19.35
N ASP A 197 2.08 15.60 18.82
CA ASP A 197 3.53 15.33 18.89
C ASP A 197 4.37 16.37 18.14
N ALA A 198 3.86 16.91 17.03
CA ALA A 198 4.53 17.95 16.26
C ALA A 198 4.55 19.32 16.96
N GLN A 199 3.56 19.59 17.83
CA GLN A 199 3.41 20.85 18.57
C GLN A 199 4.22 20.89 19.88
N ARG A 200 4.73 19.75 20.37
CA ARG A 200 5.54 19.70 21.60
C ARG A 200 6.86 20.48 21.44
N GLU A 201 7.12 21.40 22.37
CA GLU A 201 8.35 22.20 22.43
C GLU A 201 9.63 21.36 22.39
N GLU A 202 10.71 21.90 21.80
CA GLU A 202 12.01 21.22 21.76
C GLU A 202 12.52 20.98 23.19
N LEU A 203 12.64 19.70 23.58
CA LEU A 203 13.35 19.35 24.80
C LEU A 203 14.77 19.94 24.71
N PRO A 204 15.30 20.52 25.80
CA PRO A 204 16.63 21.11 25.81
C PRO A 204 17.65 20.14 25.23
N ARG A 205 18.43 20.58 24.22
CA ARG A 205 19.52 19.80 23.63
C ARG A 205 20.71 19.69 24.58
N ASN A 206 20.50 19.21 25.80
CA ASN A 206 21.60 18.72 26.64
C ASN A 206 21.98 17.33 26.13
N ILE A 207 22.55 17.30 24.92
CA ILE A 207 23.18 16.11 24.37
C ILE A 207 24.41 15.86 25.26
N VAL A 208 24.29 14.84 26.11
CA VAL A 208 25.44 14.19 26.76
C VAL A 208 26.44 13.91 25.65
N LYS A 209 27.55 14.64 25.64
CA LYS A 209 28.71 14.32 24.80
C LYS A 209 29.12 12.90 25.20
N ARG A 210 28.68 11.89 24.43
CA ARG A 210 29.21 10.54 24.53
C ARG A 210 30.65 10.61 24.04
N THR A 211 31.57 10.87 24.97
CA THR A 211 32.98 10.54 24.81
C THR A 211 33.04 9.03 24.62
N LEU A 212 33.17 8.59 23.37
CA LEU A 212 33.57 7.23 23.08
C LEU A 212 34.92 7.00 23.78
N PRO A 213 35.08 5.97 24.64
CA PRO A 213 36.38 5.65 25.19
C PRO A 213 37.32 5.32 24.04
N ARG A 214 38.39 6.12 23.91
CA ARG A 214 39.51 5.84 23.01
C ARG A 214 40.03 4.46 23.38
N LYS A 215 39.95 3.48 22.48
CA LYS A 215 40.67 2.21 22.61
C LYS A 215 42.15 2.53 22.78
N SER A 216 42.72 2.17 23.92
CA SER A 216 44.16 2.15 24.14
C SER A 216 44.82 1.26 23.07
N PRO A 217 45.96 1.67 22.48
CA PRO A 217 46.68 0.81 21.54
C PRO A 217 47.12 -0.46 22.28
N GLY A 218 46.69 -1.61 21.77
CA GLY A 218 46.99 -2.92 22.34
C GLY A 218 48.48 -3.19 22.40
N THR A 219 48.94 -3.59 23.58
CA THR A 219 50.26 -4.17 23.81
C THR A 219 50.33 -5.50 23.05
N VAL A 220 51.20 -5.57 22.06
CA VAL A 220 51.54 -6.82 21.36
C VAL A 220 52.33 -7.69 22.33
N VAL A 221 51.71 -8.75 22.84
CA VAL A 221 52.41 -9.83 23.54
C VAL A 221 53.10 -10.68 22.47
N LYS A 222 54.42 -10.65 22.45
CA LYS A 222 55.25 -11.57 21.67
C LYS A 222 55.27 -12.92 22.38
N THR A 223 54.83 -13.96 21.68
CA THR A 223 55.19 -15.37 21.92
C THR A 223 56.32 -15.75 20.98
#